data_AF-A0A2V8TCV4-F1
#
_entry.id   AF-A0A2V8TCV4-F1
#
_cell.length_a   1.000
_cell.length_b   1.000
_cell.length_c   1.000
_cell.angle_alpha   90.00
_cell.angle_beta   90.00
_cell.angle_gamma   90.00
#
_symmetry.space_group_name_H-M   'P 1'
#
loop_
_entity.id
_entity.type
_entity.pdbx_description
1 polymer ?
#
loop_
_entity_poly.entity_id
_entity_poly.type
_entity_poly.pdbx_seq_one_letter_code
_entity_poly.pdbx_strand_id
1 'polypeptide(L)'
;MRGMSKAMKPVLVIVLAVAVAAGAAVFLSRQPDQPKETNAAPLKVEIKGGGHFRGPLSGDKAEITLVEFGDYQCPSCGAFHPFVKEILNRYPKQVRLEFHHFPLISIHPNSMAAAKAVEAAGEQGHYWEMHDALFESQAEWSPKPDPK
;
A
#
# COMPACT_ATOMS: atom_id res chain seq x y z
N MET A 1 2.89 -57.46 -16.76
CA MET A 1 3.01 -56.50 -15.64
C MET A 1 3.87 -57.13 -14.56
N ARG A 2 5.19 -56.86 -14.52
CA ARG A 2 6.10 -57.46 -13.52
C ARG A 2 5.83 -56.83 -12.16
N GLY A 3 5.30 -57.61 -11.23
CA GLY A 3 5.01 -57.18 -9.87
C GLY A 3 6.28 -56.68 -9.18
N MET A 4 6.19 -55.48 -8.61
CA MET A 4 7.21 -54.86 -7.77
C MET A 4 7.69 -55.88 -6.73
N SER A 5 8.99 -56.19 -6.72
CA SER A 5 9.56 -57.20 -5.81
C SER A 5 9.22 -56.86 -4.35
N LYS A 6 8.95 -57.87 -3.51
CA LYS A 6 8.61 -57.67 -2.09
C LYS A 6 9.67 -56.82 -1.34
N ALA A 7 10.91 -56.82 -1.82
CA ALA A 7 12.02 -56.03 -1.28
C ALA A 7 11.98 -54.54 -1.68
N MET A 8 11.27 -54.17 -2.75
CA MET A 8 11.21 -52.79 -3.27
C MET A 8 10.10 -51.94 -2.63
N LYS A 9 9.07 -52.59 -2.06
CA LYS A 9 8.00 -51.93 -1.30
C LYS A 9 8.49 -51.20 -0.03
N PRO A 10 9.32 -51.79 0.85
CA PRO A 10 9.82 -51.07 2.03
C PRO A 10 10.74 -49.91 1.64
N VAL A 11 11.54 -50.05 0.57
CA VAL A 11 12.39 -48.96 0.06
C VAL A 11 11.53 -47.77 -0.41
N LEU A 12 10.46 -48.04 -1.16
CA LEU A 12 9.55 -47.00 -1.64
C LEU A 12 8.84 -46.28 -0.48
N VAL A 13 8.41 -47.01 0.55
CA VAL A 13 7.81 -46.42 1.76
C VAL A 13 8.79 -45.53 2.51
N ILE A 14 10.04 -45.96 2.65
CA ILE A 14 11.10 -45.17 3.30
C ILE A 14 11.36 -43.89 2.49
N VAL A 15 11.50 -43.98 1.17
CA VAL A 15 11.74 -42.80 0.32
C VAL A 15 10.58 -41.80 0.40
N LEU A 16 9.33 -42.27 0.36
CA LEU A 16 8.15 -41.42 0.54
C LEU A 16 8.12 -40.74 1.92
N ALA A 17 8.43 -41.48 2.99
CA ALA A 17 8.47 -40.93 4.33
C ALA A 17 9.54 -39.83 4.47
N VAL A 18 10.73 -40.05 3.92
CA VAL A 18 11.82 -39.05 3.90
C VAL A 18 11.41 -37.81 3.09
N ALA A 19 10.78 -37.99 1.93
CA ALA A 19 10.33 -36.88 1.09
C ALA A 19 9.25 -36.02 1.78
N VAL A 20 8.29 -36.65 2.45
CA VAL A 20 7.25 -35.96 3.22
C VAL A 20 7.87 -35.21 4.41
N ALA A 21 8.80 -35.85 5.15
CA ALA A 21 9.49 -35.21 6.26
C ALA A 21 10.32 -34.00 5.81
N ALA A 22 11.04 -34.10 4.69
CA ALA A 22 11.81 -33.00 4.12
C ALA A 22 10.90 -31.86 3.64
N GLY A 23 9.79 -32.17 2.97
CA GLY A 23 8.79 -31.19 2.55
C GLY A 23 8.15 -30.45 3.71
N ALA A 24 7.79 -31.17 4.78
CA ALA A 24 7.25 -30.58 6.01
C ALA A 24 8.28 -29.69 6.70
N ALA A 25 9.54 -30.12 6.81
CA ALA A 25 10.62 -29.32 7.38
C ALA A 25 10.85 -28.03 6.58
N VAL A 26 10.86 -28.10 5.24
CA VAL A 26 11.00 -26.92 4.38
C VAL A 26 9.79 -25.99 4.50
N PHE A 27 8.58 -26.51 4.62
CA PHE A 27 7.36 -25.71 4.82
C PHE A 27 7.36 -25.00 6.18
N LEU A 28 7.73 -25.71 7.24
CA LEU A 28 7.84 -25.15 8.60
C LEU A 28 8.95 -24.09 8.68
N SER A 29 10.10 -24.31 8.04
CA SER A 29 11.19 -23.33 7.96
C SER A 29 10.88 -22.12 7.07
N ARG A 30 9.82 -22.18 6.26
CA ARG A 30 9.35 -21.09 5.40
C ARG A 30 8.14 -20.35 5.96
N GLN A 31 7.64 -20.71 7.14
CA GLN A 31 6.63 -19.89 7.78
C GLN A 31 7.26 -18.51 8.06
N PRO A 32 6.74 -17.43 7.47
CA PRO A 32 7.22 -16.10 7.80
C PRO A 32 7.03 -15.89 9.30
N ASP A 33 8.07 -15.39 9.97
CA ASP A 33 7.99 -15.02 11.37
C ASP A 33 6.74 -14.15 11.56
N GLN A 34 5.82 -14.60 12.42
CA GLN A 34 4.70 -13.78 12.84
C GLN A 34 5.30 -12.49 13.43
N PRO A 35 4.85 -11.29 12.97
CA PRO A 35 5.31 -10.06 13.57
C PRO A 35 5.08 -10.15 15.08
N LYS A 36 6.16 -10.19 15.86
CA LYS A 36 6.04 -10.11 17.32
C LYS A 36 5.40 -8.76 17.60
N GLU A 37 4.15 -8.76 18.06
CA GLU A 37 3.50 -7.58 18.60
C GLU A 37 4.41 -7.03 19.71
N THR A 38 5.14 -5.98 19.40
CA THR A 38 5.89 -5.24 20.41
C THR A 38 4.85 -4.40 21.13
N ASN A 39 4.72 -4.56 22.45
CA ASN A 39 3.92 -3.68 23.32
C ASN A 39 4.58 -2.30 23.46
N ALA A 40 5.09 -1.73 22.36
CA ALA A 40 5.55 -0.36 22.33
C ALA A 40 4.33 0.54 22.52
N ALA A 41 4.45 1.54 23.40
CA ALA A 41 3.46 2.60 23.48
C ALA A 41 3.23 3.18 22.07
N PRO A 42 1.98 3.50 21.70
CA PRO A 42 1.70 4.03 20.37
C PRO A 42 2.60 5.23 20.10
N LEU A 43 3.34 5.16 18.98
CA LEU A 43 4.19 6.24 18.53
C LEU A 43 3.33 7.49 18.36
N LYS A 44 3.57 8.50 19.20
CA LYS A 44 2.95 9.81 19.04
C LYS A 44 3.69 10.55 17.93
N VAL A 45 3.27 10.31 16.70
CA VAL A 45 3.82 10.98 15.52
C VAL A 45 3.18 12.36 15.42
N GLU A 46 3.97 13.40 15.68
CA GLU A 46 3.56 14.78 15.46
C GLU A 46 3.97 15.20 14.05
N ILE A 47 3.01 15.24 13.13
CA ILE A 47 3.23 15.77 11.78
C ILE A 47 2.92 17.28 11.82
N LYS A 48 3.92 18.12 11.54
CA LYS A 48 3.77 19.57 11.61
C LYS A 48 3.45 20.17 10.23
N GLY A 49 2.20 20.60 10.06
CA GLY A 49 1.74 21.44 8.95
C GLY A 49 1.81 20.79 7.56
N GLY A 50 1.25 21.46 6.55
CA GLY A 50 1.39 21.08 5.13
C GLY A 50 0.49 19.95 4.62
N GLY A 51 -0.29 19.30 5.50
CA GLY A 51 -1.23 18.26 5.12
C GLY A 51 -2.62 18.78 4.77
N HIS A 52 -3.27 18.15 3.80
CA HIS A 52 -4.68 18.41 3.43
C HIS A 52 -5.59 17.32 3.95
N PHE A 53 -6.75 17.70 4.50
CA PHE A 53 -7.67 16.75 5.14
C PHE A 53 -8.92 16.44 4.31
N ARG A 54 -9.27 15.15 4.19
CA ARG A 54 -10.54 14.66 3.60
C ARG A 54 -11.26 13.78 4.61
N GLY A 55 -12.55 14.05 4.82
CA GLY A 55 -13.40 13.28 5.72
C GLY A 55 -13.72 14.02 7.03
N PRO A 56 -14.10 13.30 8.10
CA PRO A 56 -14.54 13.89 9.36
C PRO A 56 -13.42 14.69 10.06
N LEU A 57 -13.83 15.72 10.83
CA LEU A 57 -12.92 16.48 11.69
C LEU A 57 -12.28 15.58 12.75
N SER A 58 -11.02 15.85 13.12
CA SER A 58 -10.31 15.18 14.21
C SER A 58 -11.09 15.24 15.53
N GLY A 59 -10.91 14.23 16.38
CA GLY A 59 -11.51 14.15 17.71
C GLY A 59 -12.72 13.23 17.69
N ASP A 60 -13.84 13.67 18.28
CA ASP A 60 -15.04 12.86 18.55
C ASP A 60 -15.72 12.22 17.31
N LYS A 61 -15.23 12.50 16.10
CA LYS A 61 -15.76 11.96 14.85
C LYS A 61 -14.74 11.04 14.19
N ALA A 62 -13.57 11.54 13.78
CA ALA A 62 -12.51 10.70 13.21
C ALA A 62 -11.65 10.03 14.31
N GLU A 63 -11.90 8.76 14.61
CA GLU A 63 -11.10 7.94 15.52
C GLU A 63 -9.70 7.62 14.95
N ILE A 64 -9.59 7.54 13.62
CA ILE A 64 -8.37 7.16 12.91
C ILE A 64 -7.99 8.23 11.87
N THR A 65 -6.73 8.66 11.88
CA THR A 65 -6.15 9.49 10.81
C THR A 65 -5.22 8.64 9.97
N LEU A 66 -5.57 8.44 8.70
CA LEU A 66 -4.66 7.87 7.70
C LEU A 66 -3.78 9.00 7.17
N VAL A 67 -2.49 8.99 7.51
CA VAL A 67 -1.52 9.96 6.98
C VAL A 67 -0.83 9.36 5.77
N GLU A 68 -0.93 10.02 4.62
CA GLU A 68 -0.32 9.59 3.36
C GLU A 68 0.70 10.62 2.88
N PHE A 69 1.92 10.18 2.60
CA PHE A 69 2.94 10.96 1.88
C PHE A 69 2.97 10.48 0.43
N GLY A 70 2.36 11.24 -0.48
CA GLY A 70 2.09 10.79 -1.84
C GLY A 70 2.85 11.57 -2.91
N ASP A 71 3.22 10.86 -3.96
CA ASP A 71 3.75 11.42 -5.21
C ASP A 71 2.77 11.09 -6.34
N TYR A 72 2.21 12.11 -6.97
CA TYR A 72 1.21 11.94 -8.03
C TYR A 72 1.74 11.22 -9.27
N GLN A 73 3.04 11.21 -9.54
CA GLN A 73 3.60 10.51 -10.71
C GLN A 73 3.99 9.06 -10.38
N CYS A 74 4.11 8.72 -9.09
CA CYS A 74 4.53 7.40 -8.64
C CYS A 74 3.48 6.31 -8.97
N PRO A 75 3.84 5.26 -9.73
CA PRO A 75 2.90 4.17 -10.06
C PRO A 75 2.37 3.45 -8.82
N SER A 76 3.20 3.27 -7.78
CA SER A 76 2.76 2.62 -6.54
C SER A 76 1.77 3.47 -5.75
N CYS A 77 1.94 4.80 -5.73
CA CYS A 77 0.96 5.70 -5.13
C CYS A 77 -0.37 5.65 -5.90
N GLY A 78 -0.31 5.69 -7.24
CA GLY A 78 -1.49 5.55 -8.09
C GLY A 78 -2.21 4.21 -7.90
N ALA A 79 -1.46 3.11 -7.76
CA ALA A 79 -2.03 1.79 -7.47
C ALA A 79 -2.69 1.70 -6.08
N PHE A 80 -2.23 2.51 -5.11
CA PHE A 80 -2.78 2.53 -3.76
C PHE A 80 -4.01 3.43 -3.61
N HIS A 81 -4.11 4.49 -4.40
CA HIS A 81 -5.22 5.44 -4.40
C HIS A 81 -6.64 4.81 -4.34
N PRO A 82 -7.01 3.79 -5.15
CA PRO A 82 -8.33 3.18 -5.06
C PRO A 82 -8.59 2.50 -3.70
N PHE A 83 -7.58 1.94 -3.04
CA PHE A 83 -7.72 1.33 -1.71
C PHE A 83 -7.92 2.39 -0.63
N VAL A 84 -7.24 3.54 -0.74
CA VAL A 84 -7.48 4.69 0.16
C VAL A 84 -8.93 5.15 0.03
N LYS A 85 -9.44 5.29 -1.21
CA LYS A 85 -10.85 5.62 -1.44
C LYS A 85 -11.79 4.56 -0.86
N GLU A 86 -11.48 3.27 -1.00
CA GLU A 86 -12.29 2.19 -0.40
C GLU A 86 -12.34 2.29 1.13
N ILE A 87 -11.21 2.56 1.78
CA ILE A 87 -11.14 2.74 3.25
C ILE A 87 -12.02 3.91 3.69
N LEU A 88 -11.88 5.07 3.04
CA LEU A 88 -12.68 6.26 3.36
C LEU A 88 -14.18 6.01 3.15
N ASN A 89 -14.55 5.28 2.09
CA ASN A 89 -15.94 4.93 1.80
C ASN A 89 -16.51 3.91 2.78
N ARG A 90 -15.70 2.94 3.23
CA ARG A 90 -16.12 1.91 4.20
C ARG A 90 -16.26 2.48 5.61
N TYR A 91 -15.45 3.47 5.96
CA TYR A 91 -15.40 4.06 7.30
C TYR A 91 -15.60 5.59 7.30
N PRO A 92 -16.69 6.11 6.69
CA PRO A 92 -16.85 7.54 6.38
C PRO A 92 -16.99 8.43 7.62
N LYS A 93 -17.29 7.83 8.77
CA LYS A 93 -17.39 8.51 10.06
C LYS A 93 -16.15 8.34 10.93
N GLN A 94 -15.32 7.33 10.69
CA GLN A 94 -14.25 6.92 11.61
C GLN A 94 -12.85 7.25 11.08
N VAL A 95 -12.66 7.22 9.75
CA VAL A 95 -11.37 7.47 9.12
C VAL A 95 -11.39 8.81 8.42
N ARG A 96 -10.34 9.61 8.63
CA ARG A 96 -10.00 10.77 7.80
C ARG A 96 -8.65 10.55 7.14
N LEU A 97 -8.48 11.11 5.95
CA LEU A 97 -7.19 11.19 5.25
C LEU A 97 -6.52 12.52 5.57
N GLU A 98 -5.22 12.48 5.83
CA GLU A 98 -4.30 13.60 5.84
C GLU A 98 -3.23 13.36 4.76
N PHE A 99 -3.32 14.07 3.64
CA PHE A 99 -2.42 13.89 2.50
C PHE A 99 -1.31 14.94 2.50
N HIS A 100 -0.07 14.50 2.34
CA HIS A 100 1.14 15.31 2.26
C HIS A 100 1.82 15.09 0.91
N HIS A 101 2.16 16.17 0.23
CA HIS A 101 2.95 16.10 -0.99
C HIS A 101 4.37 15.59 -0.69
N PHE A 102 4.79 14.52 -1.38
CA PHE A 102 6.14 13.97 -1.29
C PHE A 102 6.74 13.73 -2.68
N PRO A 103 6.97 14.80 -3.48
CA PRO A 103 7.45 14.66 -4.85
C PRO A 103 8.89 14.14 -4.92
N LEU A 104 9.08 12.96 -5.51
CA LEU A 104 10.37 12.32 -5.74
C LEU A 104 11.03 12.84 -7.02
N ILE A 105 11.32 14.15 -7.04
CA ILE A 105 11.76 14.91 -8.21
C ILE A 105 12.95 14.30 -8.98
N SER A 106 13.78 13.49 -8.31
CA SER A 106 14.93 12.82 -8.91
C SER A 106 14.56 11.71 -9.90
N ILE A 107 13.40 11.08 -9.73
CA ILE A 107 12.94 9.93 -10.53
C ILE A 107 11.56 10.16 -11.15
N HIS A 108 10.83 11.15 -10.65
CA HIS A 108 9.50 11.54 -11.11
C HIS A 108 9.53 13.03 -11.54
N PRO A 109 9.90 13.33 -12.80
CA PRO A 109 10.10 14.71 -13.27
C PRO A 109 8.85 15.59 -13.23
N ASN A 110 7.66 15.00 -13.32
CA ASN A 110 6.38 15.71 -13.29
C ASN A 110 5.76 15.78 -11.87
N SER A 111 6.33 15.09 -10.88
CA SER A 111 5.79 15.01 -9.51
C SER A 111 5.55 16.39 -8.86
N MET A 112 6.53 17.30 -9.00
CA MET A 112 6.44 18.65 -8.47
C MET A 112 5.39 19.50 -9.19
N ALA A 113 5.30 19.38 -10.52
CA ALA A 113 4.31 20.10 -11.31
C ALA A 113 2.89 19.64 -10.96
N ALA A 114 2.69 18.32 -10.84
CA ALA A 114 1.45 17.72 -10.39
C ALA A 114 1.04 18.20 -8.99
N ALA A 115 1.96 18.21 -8.02
CA ALA A 115 1.70 18.73 -6.68
C ALA A 115 1.26 20.20 -6.70
N LYS A 116 1.96 21.05 -7.46
CA LYS A 116 1.58 22.46 -7.65
C LYS A 116 0.22 22.63 -8.30
N ALA A 117 -0.14 21.75 -9.25
CA ALA A 117 -1.45 21.79 -9.90
C ALA A 117 -2.58 21.49 -8.90
N VAL A 118 -2.38 20.56 -7.96
CA VAL A 118 -3.35 20.30 -6.89
C VAL A 118 -3.47 21.49 -5.94
N GLU A 119 -2.36 22.09 -5.52
CA GLU A 119 -2.40 23.28 -4.66
C GLU A 119 -3.10 24.46 -5.35
N ALA A 120 -2.82 24.71 -6.63
CA ALA A 120 -3.50 25.74 -7.41
C ALA A 120 -5.00 25.46 -7.57
N ALA A 121 -5.42 24.19 -7.66
CA ALA A 121 -6.82 23.81 -7.62
C ALA A 121 -7.41 23.99 -6.21
N GLY A 122 -6.62 23.74 -5.16
CA GLY A 122 -6.99 23.99 -3.77
C GLY A 122 -7.26 25.45 -3.46
N GLU A 123 -6.47 26.38 -4.02
CA GLU A 123 -6.73 27.83 -3.95
C GLU A 123 -8.09 28.20 -4.59
N GLN A 124 -8.60 27.35 -5.49
CA GLN A 124 -9.91 27.48 -6.14
C GLN A 124 -11.00 26.65 -5.47
N GLY A 125 -10.72 25.97 -4.35
CA GLY A 125 -11.67 25.12 -3.63
C GLY A 125 -11.84 23.71 -4.18
N HIS A 126 -10.96 23.27 -5.10
CA HIS A 126 -11.05 22.00 -5.83
C HIS A 126 -9.84 21.07 -5.61
N TYR A 127 -9.25 21.12 -4.41
CA TYR A 127 -8.07 20.32 -4.08
C TYR A 127 -8.31 18.82 -4.33
N TRP A 128 -9.41 18.28 -3.79
CA TRP A 128 -9.67 16.83 -3.81
C TRP A 128 -10.08 16.34 -5.19
N GLU A 129 -10.77 17.16 -5.96
CA GLU A 129 -11.13 16.89 -7.34
C GLU A 129 -9.87 16.78 -8.21
N MET A 130 -8.90 17.69 -8.03
CA MET A 130 -7.64 17.62 -8.76
C MET A 130 -6.73 16.48 -8.27
N HIS A 131 -6.70 16.22 -6.97
CA HIS A 131 -6.02 15.07 -6.38
C HIS A 131 -6.55 13.75 -6.97
N ASP A 132 -7.87 13.56 -6.99
CA ASP A 132 -8.51 12.35 -7.55
C ASP A 132 -8.24 12.28 -9.06
N ALA A 133 -8.40 13.38 -9.81
CA ALA A 133 -8.20 13.42 -11.26
C ALA A 133 -6.77 13.04 -11.67
N LEU A 134 -5.75 13.52 -10.95
CA LEU A 134 -4.36 13.18 -11.26
C LEU A 134 -4.05 11.71 -11.03
N PHE A 135 -4.59 11.07 -9.99
CA PHE A 135 -4.40 9.64 -9.80
C PHE A 135 -5.23 8.80 -10.79
N GLU A 136 -6.47 9.19 -11.07
CA GLU A 136 -7.35 8.47 -11.99
C GLU A 136 -6.86 8.51 -13.44
N SER A 137 -6.21 9.61 -13.85
CA SER A 137 -5.62 9.77 -15.19
C SER A 137 -4.11 9.55 -15.23
N GLN A 138 -3.50 9.02 -14.16
CA GLN A 138 -2.04 8.89 -14.02
C GLN A 138 -1.37 8.22 -15.23
N ALA A 139 -1.96 7.14 -15.74
CA ALA A 139 -1.43 6.40 -16.89
C ALA A 139 -1.35 7.26 -18.17
N GLU A 140 -2.19 8.30 -18.29
CA GLU A 140 -2.26 9.15 -19.47
C GLU A 140 -1.25 10.31 -19.42
N TRP A 141 -1.09 10.96 -18.27
CA TRP A 141 -0.22 12.13 -18.14
C TRP A 141 1.19 11.81 -17.64
N SER A 142 1.36 10.80 -16.77
CA SER A 142 2.66 10.46 -16.16
C SER A 142 3.79 10.22 -17.16
N PRO A 143 3.59 9.51 -18.30
CA PRO A 143 4.68 9.24 -19.24
C PRO A 143 5.03 10.43 -20.15
N LYS A 144 4.25 11.51 -20.14
CA LYS A 144 4.48 12.66 -21.02
C LYS A 144 5.66 13.50 -20.48
N PRO A 145 6.60 13.95 -21.33
CA PRO A 145 7.67 14.84 -20.90
C PRO A 145 7.20 16.21 -20.40
N ASP A 146 6.05 16.68 -20.91
CA ASP A 146 5.41 17.95 -20.55
C ASP A 146 3.87 17.74 -20.57
N PRO A 147 3.30 17.14 -19.51
CA PRO A 147 1.86 16.95 -19.42
C PRO A 147 1.18 18.29 -19.19
N LYS A 148 0.30 18.67 -20.12
CA LYS A 148 -0.59 19.84 -20.00
C LYS A 148 -1.91 19.46 -19.36
#